data_AF-A0A178ZZ07-F1
#
_entry.id   AF-A0A178ZZ07-F1
#
_cell.length_a   1.000
_cell.length_b   1.000
_cell.length_c   1.000
_cell.angle_alpha   90.00
_cell.angle_beta   90.00
_cell.angle_gamma   90.00
#
_symmetry.space_group_name_H-M   'P 1'
#
loop_
_entity.id
_entity.type
_entity.pdbx_description
1 polymer ?
#
loop_
_entity_poly.entity_id
_entity_poly.type
_entity_poly.pdbx_seq_one_letter_code
_entity_poly.pdbx_strand_id
1 'polypeptide(L)'
;MYRKRNGSLGFSFTRFANAAVPNFFADETPSRTVDLTGYRRDMCYMHQIASADPYTLDERSFYVAGVVDSESVSRKVYAKLKKNEILRAEDGMVDTHKIGPRFPHQLALLNIYRQKDLVGMLFWWEEECQRLRKLDAEERDLDALIAESEVKQQLTTTTTTAAAAVAEDDGAEESQQAVKETLDQLKFARERVRMKRRQRPSQRDPAVETDTDDIMMAFHGRSRSVPNVSPNGVAISPNRPVQQGQPPQYFPGS
;
A
#
# COMPACT_ATOMS: atom_id res chain seq x y z
N MET A 1 -18.92 -10.90 25.57
CA MET A 1 -19.49 -10.95 26.94
C MET A 1 -19.50 -12.38 27.42
N TYR A 2 -19.41 -12.62 28.73
CA TYR A 2 -19.57 -13.95 29.33
C TYR A 2 -20.46 -13.83 30.58
N ARG A 3 -21.12 -14.91 30.98
CA ARG A 3 -21.89 -14.91 32.24
C ARG A 3 -20.96 -15.20 33.41
N LYS A 4 -20.95 -14.32 34.41
CA LYS A 4 -20.26 -14.56 35.69
C LYS A 4 -21.07 -15.56 36.52
N ARG A 5 -20.42 -16.17 37.52
CA ARG A 5 -21.05 -17.13 38.45
C ARG A 5 -22.26 -16.58 39.21
N ASN A 6 -22.36 -15.26 39.33
CA ASN A 6 -23.48 -14.54 39.94
C ASN A 6 -24.61 -14.17 38.96
N GLY A 7 -24.59 -14.67 37.72
CA GLY A 7 -25.59 -14.38 36.70
C GLY A 7 -25.42 -13.04 35.97
N SER A 8 -24.53 -12.16 36.43
CA SER A 8 -24.26 -10.88 35.76
C SER A 8 -23.42 -11.05 34.49
N LEU A 9 -23.62 -10.15 33.52
CA LEU A 9 -22.81 -10.09 32.30
C LEU A 9 -21.44 -9.50 32.63
N GLY A 10 -20.39 -10.27 32.36
CA GLY A 10 -19.00 -9.87 32.45
C GLY A 10 -18.44 -9.45 31.09
N PHE A 11 -17.68 -8.36 31.10
CA PHE A 11 -16.82 -7.96 29.99
C PHE A 11 -15.38 -8.41 30.28
N SER A 12 -14.76 -9.11 29.33
CA SER A 12 -13.34 -9.48 29.39
C SER A 12 -12.67 -8.80 28.21
N PHE A 13 -11.74 -7.90 28.51
CA PHE A 13 -10.97 -7.22 27.47
C PHE A 13 -10.11 -8.20 26.69
N THR A 14 -9.44 -9.16 27.36
CA THR A 14 -8.65 -10.19 26.69
C THR A 14 -9.45 -10.96 25.65
N ARG A 15 -10.69 -11.35 25.96
CA ARG A 15 -11.58 -12.02 24.99
C ARG A 15 -12.05 -11.11 23.87
N PHE A 16 -12.19 -9.80 24.13
CA PHE A 16 -12.51 -8.83 23.10
C PHE A 16 -11.32 -8.62 22.17
N ALA A 17 -10.13 -8.37 22.72
CA ALA A 17 -8.89 -8.17 21.98
C ALA A 17 -8.56 -9.39 21.11
N ASN A 18 -8.57 -10.61 21.67
CA ASN A 18 -8.34 -11.85 20.92
C ASN A 18 -9.32 -12.06 19.76
N ALA A 19 -10.50 -11.44 19.82
CA ALA A 19 -11.56 -11.62 18.83
C ALA A 19 -11.83 -10.37 17.98
N ALA A 20 -11.04 -9.31 18.14
CA ALA A 20 -11.21 -8.03 17.46
C ALA A 20 -9.92 -7.52 16.83
N VAL A 21 -8.75 -7.97 17.33
CA VAL A 21 -7.44 -7.57 16.84
C VAL A 21 -6.75 -8.82 16.27
N PRO A 22 -6.51 -8.89 14.96
CA PRO A 22 -5.69 -9.94 14.38
C PRO A 22 -4.29 -9.92 15.03
N ASN A 23 -3.80 -11.08 15.47
CA ASN A 23 -2.41 -11.31 15.92
C ASN A 23 -1.91 -10.69 17.24
N PHE A 24 -2.75 -10.05 18.08
CA PHE A 24 -2.26 -9.48 19.35
C PHE A 24 -1.91 -10.53 20.44
N PHE A 25 -2.46 -11.74 20.32
CA PHE A 25 -2.10 -12.90 21.12
C PHE A 25 -1.99 -14.08 20.14
N ALA A 26 -0.88 -14.83 20.20
CA ALA A 26 -0.55 -15.93 19.28
C ALA A 26 -1.52 -17.11 19.40
N ASP A 27 -2.77 -16.92 18.98
CA ASP A 27 -3.77 -17.97 18.85
C ASP A 27 -3.80 -18.41 17.38
N GLU A 28 -3.33 -19.63 17.11
CA GLU A 28 -3.28 -20.26 15.78
C GLU A 28 -4.68 -20.64 15.24
N THR A 29 -5.74 -20.30 15.97
CA THR A 29 -7.10 -20.57 15.52
C THR A 29 -7.53 -19.51 14.49
N PRO A 30 -8.03 -19.91 13.30
CA PRO A 30 -8.50 -18.96 12.31
C PRO A 30 -9.68 -18.19 12.90
N SER A 31 -9.42 -16.95 13.28
CA SER A 31 -10.41 -16.04 13.81
C SER A 31 -11.43 -15.76 12.69
N ARG A 32 -12.51 -16.54 12.68
CA ARG A 32 -13.74 -16.28 11.89
C ARG A 32 -14.49 -15.05 12.43
N THR A 33 -13.78 -14.00 12.83
CA THR A 33 -14.35 -12.74 13.27
C THR A 33 -14.29 -11.80 12.08
N VAL A 34 -15.35 -11.88 11.28
CA VAL A 34 -15.75 -11.00 10.17
C VAL A 34 -14.84 -9.78 10.07
N ASP A 35 -13.78 -9.94 9.28
CA ASP A 35 -13.03 -8.81 8.77
C ASP A 35 -14.01 -7.82 8.14
N LEU A 36 -13.69 -6.52 8.22
CA LEU A 36 -14.40 -5.53 7.40
C LEU A 36 -14.41 -6.07 5.97
N THR A 37 -15.60 -6.37 5.44
CA THR A 37 -15.73 -6.97 4.11
C THR A 37 -14.96 -6.15 3.08
N GLY A 38 -14.35 -6.79 2.07
CA GLY A 38 -13.55 -6.09 1.06
C GLY A 38 -14.25 -4.85 0.48
N TYR A 39 -15.56 -4.96 0.22
CA TYR A 39 -16.40 -3.83 -0.21
C TYR A 39 -16.39 -2.62 0.76
N ARG A 40 -16.50 -2.85 2.07
CA ARG A 40 -16.47 -1.78 3.08
C ARG A 40 -15.11 -1.10 3.14
N ARG A 41 -14.02 -1.87 2.98
CA ARG A 41 -12.66 -1.33 2.86
C ARG A 41 -12.56 -0.44 1.62
N ASP A 42 -13.08 -0.89 0.49
CA ASP A 42 -13.11 -0.09 -0.74
C ASP A 42 -13.88 1.21 -0.58
N MET A 43 -15.05 1.20 0.06
CA MET A 43 -15.84 2.41 0.27
C MET A 43 -15.10 3.41 1.16
N CYS A 44 -14.50 2.95 2.26
CA CYS A 44 -13.66 3.81 3.10
C CYS A 44 -12.47 4.36 2.31
N TYR A 45 -11.77 3.50 1.57
CA TYR A 45 -10.60 3.89 0.80
C TYR A 45 -10.92 4.97 -0.25
N MET A 46 -11.97 4.74 -1.03
CA MET A 46 -12.40 5.68 -2.07
C MET A 46 -12.84 7.02 -1.49
N HIS A 47 -13.54 7.00 -0.35
CA HIS A 47 -13.91 8.22 0.36
C HIS A 47 -12.69 9.02 0.76
N GLN A 48 -11.67 8.37 1.32
CA GLN A 48 -10.49 9.08 1.82
C GLN A 48 -9.53 9.54 0.74
N ILE A 49 -9.32 8.76 -0.31
CA ILE A 49 -8.48 9.19 -1.43
C ILE A 49 -9.09 10.39 -2.17
N ALA A 50 -10.41 10.57 -2.09
CA ALA A 50 -11.08 11.76 -2.62
C ALA A 50 -11.05 12.97 -1.67
N SER A 51 -10.66 12.77 -0.40
CA SER A 51 -10.52 13.85 0.59
C SER A 51 -9.25 14.67 0.35
N ALA A 52 -9.25 15.90 0.88
CA ALA A 52 -8.09 16.78 0.80
C ALA A 52 -6.86 16.22 1.56
N ASP A 53 -7.11 15.53 2.67
CA ASP A 53 -6.07 14.81 3.42
C ASP A 53 -6.42 13.31 3.51
N PRO A 54 -5.85 12.50 2.59
CA PRO A 54 -6.13 11.07 2.50
C PRO A 54 -5.66 10.23 3.69
N TYR A 55 -4.93 10.80 4.65
CA TYR A 55 -4.39 10.04 5.80
C TYR A 55 -5.28 10.13 7.04
N THR A 56 -6.29 10.99 6.99
CA THR A 56 -7.07 11.37 8.15
C THR A 56 -8.48 10.79 8.04
N LEU A 57 -9.04 10.35 9.17
CA LEU A 57 -10.45 9.97 9.17
C LEU A 57 -11.29 11.22 9.45
N ASP A 58 -12.40 11.34 8.73
CA ASP A 58 -13.38 12.42 8.87
C ASP A 58 -14.63 11.93 9.62
N GLU A 59 -15.56 12.85 9.86
CA GLU A 59 -16.81 12.54 10.54
C GLU A 59 -17.71 11.54 9.81
N ARG A 60 -17.56 11.42 8.49
CA ARG A 60 -18.40 10.56 7.62
C ARG A 60 -17.80 9.18 7.37
N SER A 61 -16.51 9.01 7.64
CA SER A 61 -15.74 7.79 7.38
C SER A 61 -16.43 6.53 7.86
N PHE A 62 -16.93 6.54 9.10
CA PHE A 62 -17.52 5.36 9.74
C PHE A 62 -18.88 5.00 9.15
N TYR A 63 -19.62 6.01 8.67
CA TYR A 63 -20.88 5.81 7.95
C TYR A 63 -20.61 5.23 6.56
N VAL A 64 -19.69 5.83 5.80
CA VAL A 64 -19.35 5.37 4.44
C VAL A 64 -18.75 3.96 4.45
N ALA A 65 -17.93 3.64 5.45
CA ALA A 65 -17.41 2.30 5.66
C ALA A 65 -18.46 1.28 6.13
N GLY A 66 -19.70 1.70 6.39
CA GLY A 66 -20.79 0.83 6.86
C GLY A 66 -20.59 0.28 8.27
N VAL A 67 -19.71 0.89 9.07
CA VAL A 67 -19.53 0.57 10.49
C VAL A 67 -20.72 1.06 11.30
N VAL A 68 -21.30 2.20 10.92
CA VAL A 68 -22.51 2.75 11.52
C VAL A 68 -23.54 3.05 10.45
N ASP A 69 -24.82 2.89 10.81
CA ASP A 69 -25.93 3.00 9.85
C ASP A 69 -26.46 4.44 9.71
N SER A 70 -25.89 5.41 10.44
CA SER A 70 -26.29 6.82 10.31
C SER A 70 -25.12 7.79 10.50
N GLU A 71 -25.15 8.89 9.75
CA GLU A 71 -24.17 9.97 9.87
C GLU A 71 -24.16 10.60 11.26
N SER A 72 -25.31 10.71 11.92
CA SER A 72 -25.41 11.29 13.25
C SER A 72 -24.64 10.48 14.30
N VAL A 73 -24.67 9.14 14.17
CA VAL A 73 -23.88 8.24 15.02
C VAL A 73 -22.41 8.31 14.61
N SER A 74 -22.10 8.41 13.31
CA SER A 74 -20.73 8.58 12.81
C SER A 74 -20.03 9.80 13.43
N ARG A 75 -20.71 10.95 13.47
CA ARG A 75 -20.22 12.17 14.13
C ARG A 75 -19.94 11.95 15.62
N LYS A 76 -20.83 11.25 16.33
CA LYS A 76 -20.64 10.92 17.75
C LYS A 76 -19.47 9.98 17.97
N VAL A 77 -19.29 8.99 17.09
CA VAL A 77 -18.13 8.08 17.11
C VAL A 77 -16.86 8.86 16.89
N TYR A 78 -16.80 9.70 15.86
CA TYR A 78 -15.66 10.57 15.57
C TYR A 78 -15.26 11.43 16.78
N ALA A 79 -16.23 12.15 17.37
CA ALA A 79 -16.00 12.98 18.55
C ALA A 79 -15.49 12.16 19.75
N LYS A 80 -16.01 10.94 19.94
CA LYS A 80 -15.54 10.04 20.99
C LYS A 80 -14.13 9.53 20.73
N LEU A 81 -13.80 9.19 19.49
CA LEU A 81 -12.45 8.73 19.14
C LEU A 81 -11.41 9.84 19.33
N LYS A 82 -11.73 11.08 18.91
CA LYS A 82 -10.89 12.25 19.19
C LYS A 82 -10.74 12.51 20.69
N LYS A 83 -11.83 12.47 21.45
CA LYS A 83 -11.81 12.66 22.91
C LYS A 83 -10.92 11.65 23.65
N ASN A 84 -10.81 10.42 23.12
CA ASN A 84 -9.98 9.37 23.72
C ASN A 84 -8.61 9.24 23.04
N GLU A 85 -8.20 10.22 22.23
CA GLU A 85 -6.91 10.29 21.52
C GLU A 85 -6.65 9.14 20.54
N ILE A 86 -7.67 8.34 20.20
CA ILE A 86 -7.56 7.27 19.19
C ILE A 86 -7.47 7.89 17.78
N LEU A 87 -8.12 9.04 17.60
CA LEU A 87 -7.82 9.95 16.52
C LEU A 87 -7.04 11.11 17.12
N ARG A 88 -5.87 11.42 16.56
CA ARG A 88 -5.06 12.56 17.01
C ARG A 88 -5.87 13.84 16.91
N ALA A 89 -5.77 14.69 17.94
CA ALA A 89 -6.57 15.91 18.02
C ALA A 89 -6.22 16.90 16.91
N GLU A 90 -4.93 16.98 16.58
CA GLU A 90 -4.35 17.90 15.58
C GLU A 90 -4.69 17.44 14.16
N ASP A 91 -4.27 16.24 13.80
CA ASP A 91 -4.32 15.80 12.40
C ASP A 91 -5.48 14.85 12.10
N GLY A 92 -6.13 14.23 13.10
CA GLY A 92 -7.18 13.23 12.84
C GLY A 92 -6.66 11.88 12.31
N MET A 93 -5.35 11.66 12.38
CA MET A 93 -4.73 10.36 12.11
C MET A 93 -5.10 9.34 13.17
N VAL A 94 -5.21 8.07 12.77
CA VAL A 94 -5.47 6.94 13.67
C VAL A 94 -4.22 6.60 14.46
N ASP A 95 -4.40 6.38 15.77
CA ASP A 95 -3.41 5.80 16.68
C ASP A 95 -4.03 4.58 17.38
N THR A 96 -3.71 3.38 16.89
CA THR A 96 -4.31 2.16 17.45
C THR A 96 -3.74 1.78 18.81
N HIS A 97 -2.58 2.33 19.23
CA HIS A 97 -2.00 2.05 20.55
C HIS A 97 -2.87 2.58 21.69
N LYS A 98 -3.73 3.56 21.41
CA LYS A 98 -4.69 4.14 22.37
C LYS A 98 -5.92 3.25 22.57
N ILE A 99 -6.10 2.21 21.75
CA ILE A 99 -7.18 1.22 21.90
C ILE A 99 -6.85 0.29 23.08
N GLY A 100 -7.29 0.68 24.27
CA GLY A 100 -7.05 -0.07 25.50
C GLY A 100 -8.27 -0.80 26.07
N PRO A 101 -8.14 -1.38 27.27
CA PRO A 101 -9.20 -2.10 27.98
C PRO A 101 -10.51 -1.34 28.19
N ARG A 102 -10.43 0.00 28.19
CA ARG A 102 -11.57 0.90 28.38
C ARG A 102 -12.32 1.23 27.10
N PHE A 103 -11.80 0.87 25.92
CA PHE A 103 -12.40 1.18 24.61
C PHE A 103 -13.90 0.79 24.52
N PRO A 104 -14.32 -0.41 24.95
CA PRO A 104 -15.73 -0.82 24.86
C PRO A 104 -16.66 0.04 25.73
N HIS A 105 -16.14 0.57 26.83
CA HIS A 105 -16.87 1.50 27.70
C HIS A 105 -16.88 2.93 27.12
N GLN A 106 -15.78 3.37 26.52
CA GLN A 106 -15.66 4.68 25.87
C GLN A 106 -16.62 4.84 24.69
N LEU A 107 -16.88 3.74 23.97
CA LEU A 107 -17.78 3.66 22.81
C LEU A 107 -19.03 2.82 23.08
N ALA A 108 -19.54 2.84 24.31
CA ALA A 108 -20.76 2.13 24.71
C ALA A 108 -22.03 2.54 23.93
N LEU A 109 -21.97 3.61 23.12
CA LEU A 109 -23.03 4.00 22.19
C LEU A 109 -23.19 3.03 21.01
N LEU A 110 -22.17 2.20 20.74
CA LEU A 110 -22.18 1.15 19.73
C LEU A 110 -22.37 -0.21 20.41
N ASN A 111 -23.07 -1.11 19.73
CA ASN A 111 -23.13 -2.52 20.16
C ASN A 111 -21.76 -3.20 19.99
N ILE A 112 -21.55 -4.33 20.66
CA ILE A 112 -20.24 -5.01 20.66
C ILE A 112 -19.78 -5.45 19.26
N TYR A 113 -20.71 -5.75 18.35
CA TYR A 113 -20.38 -6.13 16.97
C TYR A 113 -19.90 -4.92 16.16
N ARG A 114 -20.56 -3.77 16.28
CA ARG A 114 -20.12 -2.51 15.65
C ARG A 114 -18.83 -1.99 16.26
N GLN A 115 -18.61 -2.19 17.56
CA GLN A 115 -17.32 -1.88 18.19
C GLN A 115 -16.18 -2.73 17.60
N LYS A 116 -16.44 -4.01 17.29
CA LYS A 116 -15.47 -4.87 16.60
C LYS A 116 -15.21 -4.42 15.17
N ASP A 117 -16.26 -4.16 14.40
CA ASP A 117 -16.14 -3.64 13.03
C ASP A 117 -15.33 -2.34 13.02
N LEU A 118 -15.57 -1.44 13.98
CA LEU A 118 -14.82 -0.20 14.13
C LEU A 118 -13.34 -0.44 14.43
N VAL A 119 -13.01 -1.34 15.36
CA VAL A 119 -11.62 -1.68 15.66
C VAL A 119 -10.94 -2.24 14.41
N GLY A 120 -11.58 -3.20 13.72
CA GLY A 120 -11.05 -3.75 12.48
C GLY A 120 -10.82 -2.70 11.40
N MET A 121 -11.76 -1.75 11.24
CA MET A 121 -11.60 -0.61 10.33
C MET A 121 -10.41 0.28 10.71
N LEU A 122 -10.24 0.60 12.00
CA LEU A 122 -9.16 1.48 12.47
C LEU A 122 -7.78 0.84 12.25
N PHE A 123 -7.61 -0.44 12.58
CA PHE A 123 -6.36 -1.17 12.32
C PHE A 123 -6.06 -1.27 10.83
N TRP A 124 -7.05 -1.66 10.03
CA TRP A 124 -6.89 -1.71 8.58
C TRP A 124 -6.52 -0.34 8.00
N TRP A 125 -7.16 0.74 8.46
CA TRP A 125 -6.87 2.08 7.97
C TRP A 125 -5.47 2.57 8.35
N GLU A 126 -5.00 2.25 9.55
CA GLU A 126 -3.64 2.56 9.98
C GLU A 126 -2.61 1.83 9.11
N GLU A 127 -2.83 0.55 8.81
CA GLU A 127 -1.99 -0.23 7.89
C GLU A 127 -2.04 0.35 6.47
N GLU A 128 -3.22 0.72 5.98
CA GLU A 128 -3.39 1.35 4.67
C GLU A 128 -2.66 2.70 4.60
N CYS A 129 -2.70 3.51 5.66
CA CYS A 129 -1.93 4.75 5.73
C CYS A 129 -0.42 4.47 5.66
N GLN A 130 0.08 3.41 6.31
CA GLN A 130 1.49 3.03 6.22
C GLN A 130 1.85 2.61 4.79
N ARG A 131 0.99 1.85 4.11
CA ARG A 131 1.15 1.48 2.70
C ARG A 131 1.21 2.70 1.79
N LEU A 132 0.28 3.63 1.94
CA LEU A 132 0.23 4.88 1.16
C LEU A 132 1.50 5.72 1.36
N ARG A 133 2.02 5.83 2.59
CA ARG A 133 3.29 6.54 2.84
C ARG A 133 4.49 5.88 2.16
N LYS A 134 4.52 4.54 2.07
CA LYS A 134 5.57 3.83 1.33
C LYS A 134 5.50 4.14 -0.17
N LEU A 135 4.30 4.13 -0.75
CA LEU A 135 4.10 4.50 -2.16
C LEU A 135 4.47 5.98 -2.42
N ASP A 136 4.11 6.90 -1.53
CA ASP A 136 4.51 8.31 -1.64
C ASP A 136 6.03 8.50 -1.54
N ALA A 137 6.72 7.69 -0.72
CA ALA A 137 8.18 7.70 -0.65
C ALA A 137 8.81 7.15 -1.94
N GLU A 138 8.30 6.02 -2.45
CA GLU A 138 8.74 5.42 -3.71
C GLU A 138 8.54 6.38 -4.90
N GLU A 139 7.38 7.05 -4.98
CA GLU A 139 7.12 8.06 -6.01
C GLU A 139 8.11 9.21 -5.95
N ARG A 140 8.45 9.70 -4.74
CA ARG A 140 9.46 10.77 -4.55
C ARG A 140 10.85 10.32 -4.98
N ASP A 141 11.26 9.10 -4.63
CA ASP A 141 12.56 8.55 -5.00
C ASP A 141 12.67 8.41 -6.53
N LEU A 142 11.60 7.94 -7.18
CA LEU A 142 11.52 7.87 -8.64
C LEU A 142 11.54 9.26 -9.31
N ASP A 143 10.84 10.25 -8.76
CA ASP A 143 10.89 11.62 -9.26
C ASP A 143 12.31 12.21 -9.19
N ALA A 144 13.05 11.93 -8.12
CA ALA A 144 14.45 12.34 -7.99
C ALA A 144 15.34 11.66 -9.05
N LEU A 145 15.20 10.35 -9.25
CA LEU A 145 15.95 9.60 -10.27
C LEU A 145 15.62 10.05 -11.70
N ILE A 146 14.36 10.38 -11.97
CA ILE A 146 13.94 10.94 -13.26
C ILE A 146 14.59 12.29 -13.49
N ALA A 147 14.57 13.19 -12.50
CA ALA A 147 15.21 14.51 -12.61
C ALA A 147 16.72 14.39 -12.88
N GLU A 148 17.41 13.49 -12.17
CA GLU A 148 18.84 13.23 -12.41
C GLU A 148 19.11 12.68 -13.83
N SER A 149 18.24 11.80 -14.32
CA SER A 149 18.37 11.18 -15.64
C SER A 149 18.07 12.17 -16.78
N GLU A 150 17.10 13.07 -16.57
CA GLU A 150 16.80 14.17 -17.50
C GLU A 150 17.96 15.15 -17.62
N VAL A 151 18.64 15.49 -16.50
CA VAL A 151 19.86 16.32 -16.52
C VAL A 151 20.99 15.61 -17.28
N LYS A 152 21.20 14.31 -17.06
CA LYS A 152 22.21 13.53 -17.79
C LYS A 152 21.93 13.51 -19.29
N GLN A 153 20.68 13.31 -19.69
CA GLN A 153 20.26 13.32 -21.09
C GLN A 153 20.47 14.69 -21.75
N GLN A 154 20.20 15.78 -21.05
CA GLN A 154 20.47 17.13 -21.55
C GLN A 154 21.97 17.35 -21.75
N LEU A 155 22.80 16.93 -20.78
CA LEU A 155 24.25 17.08 -20.84
C LEU A 155 24.86 16.30 -22.02
N THR A 156 24.45 15.06 -22.23
CA THR A 156 24.90 14.25 -23.38
C THR A 156 24.48 14.88 -24.70
N THR A 157 23.23 15.36 -24.80
CA THR A 157 22.74 16.06 -26.00
C THR A 157 23.56 17.32 -26.32
N THR A 158 23.83 18.17 -25.31
CA THR A 158 24.62 19.40 -25.52
C THR A 158 26.07 19.11 -25.92
N THR A 159 26.68 18.06 -25.36
CA THR A 159 28.06 17.68 -25.67
C THR A 159 28.17 17.17 -27.10
N THR A 160 27.19 16.38 -27.57
CA THR A 160 27.16 15.90 -28.95
C THR A 160 26.89 17.02 -29.95
N THR A 161 26.06 18.02 -29.64
CA THR A 161 25.87 19.19 -30.52
C THR A 161 27.11 20.09 -30.62
N ALA A 162 27.97 20.10 -29.60
CA ALA A 162 29.25 20.82 -29.65
C ALA A 162 30.36 20.02 -30.36
N ALA A 163 30.30 18.68 -30.31
CA ALA A 163 31.25 17.77 -30.94
C ALA A 163 30.91 17.40 -32.39
N ALA A 164 29.67 17.61 -32.85
CA ALA A 164 29.20 17.33 -34.21
C ALA A 164 29.92 18.11 -35.35
N ALA A 165 30.95 18.90 -35.03
CA ALA A 165 31.87 19.46 -36.01
C ALA A 165 32.97 18.47 -36.45
N VAL A 166 33.27 17.40 -35.70
CA VAL A 166 34.35 16.45 -36.05
C VAL A 166 34.06 15.04 -35.50
N ALA A 167 33.88 14.07 -36.39
CA ALA A 167 33.86 12.61 -36.21
C ALA A 167 32.50 11.91 -35.96
N GLU A 168 32.20 10.93 -36.82
CA GLU A 168 31.21 9.87 -36.64
C GLU A 168 31.72 8.93 -35.53
N ASP A 169 31.08 8.96 -34.36
CA ASP A 169 31.41 8.11 -33.21
C ASP A 169 30.16 7.31 -32.82
N ASP A 170 30.07 6.07 -33.32
CA ASP A 170 28.97 5.11 -33.06
C ASP A 170 28.72 4.89 -31.55
N GLY A 171 29.73 5.11 -30.69
CA GLY A 171 29.61 4.94 -29.24
C GLY A 171 28.76 6.01 -28.54
N ALA A 172 28.64 7.21 -29.12
CA ALA A 172 27.86 8.30 -28.54
C ALA A 172 26.35 8.03 -28.64
N GLU A 173 25.89 7.47 -29.77
CA GLU A 173 24.48 7.15 -30.00
C GLU A 173 23.99 6.03 -29.09
N GLU A 174 24.78 4.98 -28.88
CA GLU A 174 24.44 3.87 -27.98
C GLU A 174 24.30 4.35 -26.52
N SER A 175 25.16 5.29 -26.10
CA SER A 175 25.07 5.89 -24.77
C SER A 175 23.82 6.75 -24.57
N GLN A 176 23.40 7.51 -25.59
CA GLN A 176 22.17 8.30 -25.56
C GLN A 176 20.92 7.41 -25.54
N GLN A 177 20.94 6.34 -26.33
CA GLN A 177 19.86 5.35 -26.37
C GLN A 177 19.68 4.69 -25.00
N ALA A 178 20.77 4.26 -24.34
CA ALA A 178 20.72 3.63 -23.03
C ALA A 178 20.18 4.56 -21.93
N VAL A 179 20.54 5.84 -21.96
CA VAL A 179 20.01 6.85 -21.01
C VAL A 179 18.51 7.07 -21.25
N LYS A 180 18.08 7.12 -22.51
CA LYS A 180 16.66 7.26 -22.87
C LYS A 180 15.84 6.05 -22.40
N GLU A 181 16.31 4.83 -22.66
CA GLU A 181 15.66 3.61 -22.20
C GLU A 181 15.55 3.56 -20.67
N THR A 182 16.60 3.98 -19.96
CA THR A 182 16.60 4.08 -18.50
C THR A 182 15.54 5.07 -18.00
N LEU A 183 15.45 6.24 -18.63
CA LEU A 183 14.47 7.26 -18.29
C LEU A 183 13.04 6.78 -18.55
N ASP A 184 12.80 6.09 -19.67
CA ASP A 184 11.50 5.51 -19.97
C ASP A 184 11.11 4.45 -18.91
N GLN A 185 12.04 3.58 -18.52
CA GLN A 185 11.81 2.60 -17.44
C GLN A 185 11.44 3.27 -16.10
N LEU A 186 12.13 4.35 -15.72
CA LEU A 186 11.81 5.11 -14.50
C LEU A 186 10.42 5.75 -14.58
N LYS A 187 10.04 6.31 -15.74
CA LYS A 187 8.70 6.87 -15.96
C LYS A 187 7.61 5.81 -15.88
N PHE A 188 7.85 4.62 -16.43
CA PHE A 188 6.93 3.48 -16.29
C PHE A 188 6.83 2.99 -14.84
N ALA A 189 7.94 2.90 -14.12
CA ALA A 189 7.95 2.54 -12.71
C ALA A 189 7.12 3.54 -11.89
N ARG A 190 7.27 4.84 -12.13
CA ARG A 190 6.46 5.87 -11.46
C ARG A 190 4.98 5.72 -11.76
N GLU A 191 4.60 5.48 -13.01
CA GLU A 191 3.19 5.28 -13.34
C GLU A 191 2.65 3.99 -12.72
N ARG A 192 3.46 2.93 -12.57
CA ARG A 192 3.08 1.72 -11.84
C ARG A 192 2.75 2.02 -10.38
N VAL A 193 3.56 2.84 -9.69
CA VAL A 193 3.27 3.31 -8.31
C VAL A 193 1.94 4.06 -8.26
N ARG A 194 1.71 4.97 -9.20
CA ARG A 194 0.43 5.70 -9.31
C ARG A 194 -0.75 4.78 -9.57
N MET A 195 -0.57 3.71 -10.35
CA MET A 195 -1.60 2.70 -10.56
C MET A 195 -1.92 1.93 -9.28
N LYS A 196 -0.91 1.49 -8.52
CA LYS A 196 -1.11 0.84 -7.20
C LYS A 196 -1.91 1.73 -6.24
N ARG A 197 -1.68 3.03 -6.28
CA ARG A 197 -2.44 4.02 -5.49
C ARG A 197 -3.89 4.20 -5.96
N ARG A 198 -4.20 3.98 -7.24
CA ARG A 198 -5.58 4.09 -7.75
C ARG A 198 -6.41 2.83 -7.49
N GLN A 199 -5.76 1.70 -7.26
CA GLN A 199 -6.43 0.42 -7.07
C GLN A 199 -7.14 0.34 -5.71
N ARG A 200 -8.39 -0.14 -5.77
CA ARG A 200 -9.17 -0.43 -4.56
C ARG A 200 -8.56 -1.61 -3.81
N PRO A 201 -8.64 -1.66 -2.48
CA PRO A 201 -8.20 -2.79 -1.68
C PRO A 201 -8.61 -4.16 -2.23
N SER A 202 -9.86 -4.32 -2.68
CA SER A 202 -10.36 -5.59 -3.23
C SER A 202 -9.79 -5.98 -4.60
N GLN A 203 -9.21 -5.04 -5.34
CA GLN A 203 -8.68 -5.23 -6.69
C GLN A 203 -7.17 -5.49 -6.72
N ARG A 204 -6.51 -5.40 -5.56
CA ARG A 204 -5.05 -5.50 -5.46
C ARG A 204 -4.63 -6.96 -5.53
N ASP A 205 -3.60 -7.22 -6.33
CA ASP A 205 -2.92 -8.49 -6.37
C ASP A 205 -1.77 -8.49 -5.34
N PRO A 206 -1.75 -9.41 -4.35
CA PRO A 206 -0.67 -9.49 -3.38
C PRO A 206 0.72 -9.59 -4.00
N ALA A 207 0.87 -10.28 -5.14
CA ALA A 207 2.17 -10.43 -5.80
C ALA A 207 2.72 -9.08 -6.31
N VAL A 208 1.82 -8.23 -6.82
CA VAL A 208 2.16 -6.88 -7.31
C VAL A 208 2.48 -5.93 -6.16
N GLU A 209 1.83 -6.10 -5.00
CA GLU A 209 2.09 -5.28 -3.80
C GLU A 209 3.39 -5.68 -3.09
N THR A 210 3.81 -6.95 -3.18
CA THR A 210 5.09 -7.42 -2.61
C THR A 210 6.31 -7.10 -3.47
N ASP A 211 6.12 -6.49 -4.64
CA ASP A 211 7.19 -6.12 -5.58
C ASP A 211 8.20 -7.25 -5.83
N THR A 212 7.72 -8.48 -5.98
CA THR A 212 8.55 -9.63 -6.36
C THR A 212 9.22 -9.44 -7.74
N ASP A 213 8.78 -8.45 -8.52
CA ASP A 213 9.33 -8.05 -9.82
C ASP A 213 10.25 -6.82 -9.66
N ASP A 214 11.21 -6.89 -8.74
CA ASP A 214 11.89 -5.75 -8.11
C ASP A 214 12.74 -4.89 -9.08
N ILE A 215 12.11 -3.88 -9.70
CA ILE A 215 12.76 -2.88 -10.57
C ILE A 215 13.65 -1.93 -9.72
N MET A 216 13.28 -1.65 -8.47
CA MET A 216 14.03 -0.75 -7.59
C MET A 216 15.39 -1.35 -7.16
N MET A 217 15.43 -2.65 -6.90
CA MET A 217 16.69 -3.38 -6.68
C MET A 217 17.63 -3.31 -7.90
N ALA A 218 17.10 -3.29 -9.12
CA ALA A 218 17.92 -3.18 -10.33
C ALA A 218 18.63 -1.82 -10.44
N PHE A 219 18.01 -0.74 -9.93
CA PHE A 219 18.58 0.61 -9.97
C PHE A 219 19.48 0.92 -8.77
N HIS A 220 19.10 0.52 -7.56
CA HIS A 220 19.96 0.70 -6.38
C HIS A 220 21.15 -0.26 -6.34
N GLY A 221 21.06 -1.43 -6.98
CA GLY A 221 22.14 -2.39 -7.10
C GLY A 221 23.24 -2.01 -8.09
N ARG A 222 23.00 -1.06 -9.00
CA ARG A 222 23.98 -0.67 -10.04
C ARG A 222 25.06 0.31 -9.56
N SER A 223 24.98 0.85 -8.34
CA SER A 223 25.94 1.87 -7.87
C SER A 223 27.20 1.32 -7.17
N ARG A 224 27.42 0.00 -7.11
CA ARG A 224 28.71 -0.55 -6.60
C ARG A 224 29.11 -1.86 -7.28
N SER A 225 29.55 -1.79 -8.53
CA SER A 225 30.76 -2.46 -9.05
C SER A 225 30.75 -2.47 -10.59
N VAL A 226 31.94 -2.15 -11.12
CA VAL A 226 32.40 -2.19 -12.51
C VAL A 226 31.90 -3.40 -13.33
N PRO A 227 31.78 -3.28 -14.67
CA PRO A 227 31.48 -4.41 -15.54
C PRO A 227 32.71 -5.32 -15.64
N ASN A 228 32.65 -6.51 -15.05
CA ASN A 228 33.65 -7.54 -15.30
C ASN A 228 33.17 -8.42 -16.46
N VAL A 229 33.43 -7.97 -17.69
CA VAL A 229 33.39 -8.85 -18.86
C VAL A 229 34.73 -9.57 -18.91
N SER A 230 34.76 -10.82 -18.44
CA SER A 230 35.82 -11.76 -18.80
C SER A 230 35.25 -12.78 -19.79
N PRO A 231 35.93 -13.02 -20.94
CA PRO A 231 35.51 -13.99 -21.93
C PRO A 231 35.99 -15.38 -21.51
N ASN A 232 35.15 -16.40 -21.70
CA ASN A 232 35.35 -17.83 -21.44
C ASN A 232 35.11 -18.33 -20.01
N GLY A 233 34.05 -19.12 -19.84
CA GLY A 233 33.81 -19.91 -18.62
C GLY A 233 32.47 -20.65 -18.58
N VAL A 234 32.33 -21.66 -19.46
CA VAL A 234 31.42 -22.82 -19.48
C VAL A 234 30.48 -23.07 -18.26
N ALA A 235 29.18 -23.24 -18.61
CA ALA A 235 28.10 -24.06 -17.99
C ALA A 235 27.58 -23.64 -16.61
N ILE A 236 26.29 -23.78 -16.25
CA ILE A 236 25.40 -24.95 -16.37
C ILE A 236 23.93 -24.48 -16.38
N SER A 237 23.16 -25.00 -17.34
CA SER A 237 21.69 -24.95 -17.35
C SER A 237 21.09 -25.94 -16.34
N PRO A 238 19.93 -25.64 -15.75
CA PRO A 238 18.89 -26.66 -15.72
C PRO A 238 17.56 -26.13 -16.29
N ASN A 239 17.29 -26.56 -17.52
CA ASN A 239 16.00 -26.97 -18.05
C ASN A 239 14.72 -26.53 -17.30
N ARG A 240 14.03 -25.54 -17.87
CA ARG A 240 12.57 -25.55 -18.02
C ARG A 240 12.19 -24.85 -19.32
N PRO A 241 11.36 -25.45 -20.19
CA PRO A 241 11.01 -24.82 -21.47
C PRO A 241 10.10 -23.62 -21.24
N VAL A 242 10.53 -22.48 -21.78
CA VAL A 242 9.74 -21.27 -21.97
C VAL A 242 8.71 -21.57 -23.07
N GLN A 243 7.43 -21.70 -22.72
CA GLN A 243 6.36 -21.64 -23.72
C GLN A 243 6.15 -20.19 -24.12
N GLN A 244 6.63 -19.87 -25.32
CA GLN A 244 6.34 -18.63 -26.01
C GLN A 244 4.86 -18.57 -26.44
N GLY A 245 4.25 -17.41 -26.20
CA GLY A 245 3.04 -16.85 -26.82
C GLY A 245 2.05 -17.78 -27.52
N GLN A 246 0.95 -18.08 -26.83
CA GLN A 246 -0.35 -18.26 -27.48
C GLN A 246 -1.37 -17.28 -26.87
N PRO A 247 -2.13 -16.53 -27.69
CA PRO A 247 -3.23 -15.72 -27.19
C PRO A 247 -4.38 -16.61 -26.67
N PRO A 248 -5.15 -16.13 -25.67
CA PRO A 248 -6.20 -16.93 -25.03
C PRO A 248 -7.30 -17.31 -26.02
N GLN A 249 -7.59 -18.60 -26.12
CA GLN A 249 -8.73 -19.12 -26.87
C GLN A 249 -10.01 -18.96 -26.04
N TYR A 250 -11.00 -18.28 -26.61
CA TYR A 250 -12.37 -18.23 -26.09
C TYR A 250 -13.14 -19.44 -26.62
N PHE A 251 -13.62 -20.30 -25.71
CA PHE A 251 -14.60 -21.33 -26.06
C PHE A 251 -15.99 -20.69 -26.21
N PRO A 252 -16.75 -20.97 -27.28
CA PRO A 252 -18.17 -20.65 -27.33
C PRO A 252 -18.94 -21.61 -26.41
N GLY A 253 -19.76 -21.04 -25.53
CA GLY A 253 -20.63 -21.77 -24.62
C GLY A 253 -21.65 -22.65 -25.35
N SER A 254 -21.98 -23.78 -24.73
CA SER A 254 -23.20 -24.56 -24.97
C SER A 254 -24.10 -24.42 -23.75
#